data_AF-A0A6I2X9B8-F1
#
_entry.id   AF-A0A6I2X9B8-F1
#
_cell.length_a   1.000
_cell.length_b   1.000
_cell.length_c   1.000
_cell.angle_alpha   90.00
_cell.angle_beta   90.00
_cell.angle_gamma   90.00
#
_symmetry.space_group_name_H-M   'P 1'
#
loop_
_entity.id
_entity.type
_entity.pdbx_description
1 polymer ?
#
loop_
_entity_poly.entity_id
_entity_poly.type
_entity_poly.pdbx_seq_one_letter_code
_entity_poly.pdbx_strand_id
1 'polypeptide(L)'
;MSLTIVRLYHELLGTYGDAGNAEVLIHRAKARGIAVDLIEVEPHQDVPTSADIYLLGGGEDGPQTAALEMLEKDGGLKRAAESGATIFAVCAGFQIIGSTLPAPNGLTIDGLGLVDA
;
A
#
# COMPACT_ATOMS: atom_id res chain seq x y z
N MET A 1 7.25 16.84 -15.83
CA MET A 1 6.45 16.38 -14.67
C MET A 1 6.45 14.86 -14.72
N SER A 2 6.93 14.21 -13.66
CA SER A 2 6.86 12.75 -13.51
C SER A 2 5.95 12.42 -12.33
N LEU A 3 5.42 11.20 -12.34
CA LEU A 3 4.62 10.61 -11.27
C LEU A 3 5.45 9.52 -10.61
N THR A 4 5.62 9.56 -9.30
CA THR A 4 6.27 8.52 -8.53
C THR A 4 5.20 7.62 -7.91
N ILE A 5 5.21 6.34 -8.27
CA ILE A 5 4.30 5.34 -7.73
C ILE A 5 5.12 4.37 -6.89
N VAL A 6 4.68 4.12 -5.65
CA VAL A 6 5.25 3.11 -4.77
C VAL A 6 4.32 1.91 -4.73
N ARG A 7 4.82 0.72 -5.04
CA ARG A 7 4.11 -0.54 -4.79
C ARG A 7 4.67 -1.17 -3.52
N LEU A 8 3.81 -1.29 -2.52
CA LEU A 8 4.18 -1.78 -1.20
C LEU A 8 3.96 -3.29 -1.10
N TYR A 9 5.02 -3.99 -0.68
CA TYR A 9 5.02 -5.37 -0.21
C TYR A 9 4.31 -6.34 -1.17
N HIS A 10 4.63 -6.26 -2.46
CA HIS A 10 3.98 -7.10 -3.48
C HIS A 10 4.10 -8.60 -3.17
N GLU A 11 5.21 -9.05 -2.58
CA GLU A 11 5.39 -10.45 -2.16
C GLU A 11 4.39 -10.89 -1.08
N LEU A 12 3.92 -9.99 -0.22
CA LEU A 12 2.94 -10.27 0.83
C LEU A 12 1.51 -9.97 0.39
N LEU A 13 1.33 -8.91 -0.40
CA LEU A 13 0.05 -8.30 -0.77
C LEU A 13 -0.18 -8.34 -2.28
N GLY A 14 0.18 -9.47 -2.91
CA GLY A 14 0.11 -9.67 -4.35
C GLY A 14 -0.79 -10.82 -4.81
N THR A 15 -1.44 -11.52 -3.89
CA THR A 15 -2.07 -12.83 -4.11
C THR A 15 -3.10 -12.84 -5.25
N TYR A 16 -3.84 -11.73 -5.42
CA TYR A 16 -4.99 -11.68 -6.31
C TYR A 16 -4.76 -10.84 -7.58
N GLY A 17 -3.49 -10.62 -7.96
CA GLY A 17 -3.14 -9.93 -9.20
C GLY A 17 -3.15 -8.40 -9.11
N ASP A 18 -3.22 -7.84 -7.90
CA ASP A 18 -3.28 -6.39 -7.66
C ASP A 18 -2.03 -5.63 -8.12
N ALA A 19 -0.92 -6.33 -8.39
CA ALA A 19 0.23 -5.75 -9.11
C ALA A 19 -0.16 -5.11 -10.44
N GLY A 20 -1.23 -5.59 -11.10
CA GLY A 20 -1.76 -5.02 -12.32
C GLY A 20 -2.24 -3.57 -12.16
N ASN A 21 -2.56 -3.11 -10.95
CA ASN A 21 -2.92 -1.71 -10.70
C ASN A 21 -1.78 -0.75 -11.04
N ALA A 22 -0.53 -1.13 -10.72
CA ALA A 22 0.65 -0.34 -11.09
C ALA A 22 0.77 -0.23 -12.62
N GLU A 23 0.64 -1.35 -13.32
CA GLU A 23 0.74 -1.42 -14.78
C GLU A 23 -0.32 -0.56 -15.47
N VAL A 24 -1.57 -0.62 -14.98
CA VAL A 24 -2.66 0.19 -15.52
C VAL A 24 -2.41 1.69 -15.29
N LEU A 25 -1.95 2.08 -14.09
CA LEU A 25 -1.63 3.49 -13.81
C LEU A 25 -0.48 3.98 -14.68
N ILE A 26 0.59 3.20 -14.81
CA ILE A 26 1.74 3.50 -15.67
C ILE A 26 1.28 3.67 -17.13
N HIS A 27 0.49 2.73 -17.64
CA HIS A 27 -0.03 2.79 -19.00
C HIS A 27 -0.87 4.06 -19.22
N ARG A 28 -1.77 4.38 -18.30
CA ARG A 28 -2.66 5.55 -18.40
C ARG A 28 -1.90 6.88 -18.27
N ALA A 29 -0.89 6.95 -17.42
CA ALA A 29 -0.03 8.12 -17.27
C ALA A 29 0.81 8.36 -18.55
N LYS A 30 1.43 7.30 -19.08
CA LYS A 30 2.19 7.36 -20.34
C LYS A 30 1.31 7.80 -21.52
N ALA A 31 0.07 7.31 -21.61
CA ALA A 31 -0.90 7.73 -22.62
C ALA A 31 -1.25 9.24 -22.56
N ARG A 32 -0.92 9.92 -21.46
CA ARG A 32 -1.12 11.36 -21.24
C ARG A 32 0.19 12.15 -21.26
N GLY A 33 1.30 11.54 -21.67
CA GLY A 33 2.62 12.18 -21.71
C GLY A 33 3.24 12.41 -20.32
N ILE A 34 2.80 11.69 -19.30
CA ILE A 34 3.35 11.76 -17.94
C ILE A 34 4.36 10.61 -17.77
N ALA A 35 5.61 10.95 -17.45
CA ALA A 35 6.63 9.97 -17.10
C ALA A 35 6.30 9.34 -15.73
N VAL A 36 6.63 8.07 -15.54
CA VAL A 36 6.35 7.36 -14.27
C VAL A 36 7.59 6.66 -13.78
N ASP A 37 7.90 6.88 -12.51
CA ASP A 37 8.92 6.17 -11.74
C ASP A 37 8.20 5.21 -10.79
N LEU A 38 8.32 3.89 -11.04
CA LEU A 38 7.78 2.86 -10.16
C LEU A 38 8.87 2.44 -9.17
N ILE A 39 8.56 2.52 -7.88
CA ILE A 39 9.40 2.05 -6.78
C ILE A 39 8.73 0.83 -6.18
N GLU A 40 9.44 -0.30 -6.20
CA GLU A 40 9.06 -1.49 -5.46
C GLU A 40 9.64 -1.38 -4.05
N VAL A 41 8.80 -1.56 -3.05
CA VAL A 41 9.22 -1.66 -1.65
C VAL A 41 8.91 -3.07 -1.19
N GLU A 42 9.97 -3.83 -0.95
CA GLU A 42 9.87 -5.18 -0.40
C GLU A 42 9.71 -5.16 1.13
N PRO A 43 9.22 -6.25 1.73
CA PRO A 43 9.18 -6.38 3.17
C PRO A 43 10.53 -6.03 3.82
N HIS A 44 10.49 -5.33 4.95
CA HIS A 44 11.65 -4.82 5.68
C HIS A 44 12.46 -3.68 5.02
N GLN A 45 12.02 -3.16 3.87
CA GLN A 45 12.56 -1.92 3.32
C GLN A 45 11.80 -0.70 3.85
N ASP A 46 12.53 0.41 4.01
CA ASP A 46 11.95 1.69 4.43
C ASP A 46 10.94 2.18 3.40
N VAL A 47 9.77 2.65 3.86
CA VAL A 47 8.76 3.23 2.95
C VAL A 47 9.17 4.67 2.61
N PRO A 48 9.42 5.01 1.33
CA PRO A 48 9.67 6.39 0.92
C PRO A 48 8.46 7.25 1.31
N THR A 49 8.67 8.52 1.69
CA THR A 49 7.60 9.39 2.18
C THR A 49 7.20 10.51 1.20
N SER A 50 7.79 10.55 0.01
CA SER A 50 7.66 11.64 -0.95
C SER A 50 7.15 11.20 -2.32
N ALA A 51 6.48 10.04 -2.40
CA ALA A 51 5.85 9.58 -3.64
C ALA A 51 4.42 10.13 -3.78
N ASP A 52 3.90 10.11 -5.01
CA ASP A 52 2.57 10.65 -5.31
C ASP A 52 1.46 9.63 -5.01
N ILE A 53 1.70 8.35 -5.32
CA ILE A 53 0.73 7.27 -5.16
C ILE A 53 1.37 6.06 -4.48
N TYR A 54 0.69 5.49 -3.49
CA TYR A 54 1.05 4.24 -2.82
C TYR A 54 0.01 3.18 -3.13
N LEU A 55 0.46 2.02 -3.63
CA LEU A 55 -0.38 0.89 -3.96
C LEU A 55 -0.23 -0.19 -2.89
N LEU A 56 -1.37 -0.62 -2.33
CA LEU A 56 -1.44 -1.67 -1.33
C LEU A 56 -2.45 -2.73 -1.78
N GLY A 57 -1.97 -3.90 -2.18
CA GLY A 57 -2.82 -4.97 -2.71
C GLY A 57 -3.50 -5.81 -1.62
N GLY A 58 -4.20 -6.86 -2.06
CA GLY A 58 -4.77 -7.89 -1.21
C GLY A 58 -3.78 -9.00 -0.87
N GLY A 59 -3.97 -9.62 0.29
CA GLY A 59 -3.19 -10.76 0.78
C GLY A 59 -4.06 -11.71 1.60
N GLU A 60 -3.46 -12.79 2.07
CA GLU A 60 -4.06 -13.69 3.06
C GLU A 60 -3.81 -13.17 4.49
N ASP A 61 -4.53 -13.69 5.49
CA ASP A 61 -4.51 -13.18 6.87
C ASP A 61 -3.10 -13.10 7.49
N GLY A 62 -2.24 -14.09 7.23
CA GLY A 62 -0.87 -14.12 7.73
C GLY A 62 0.00 -13.01 7.12
N PRO A 63 0.18 -12.97 5.79
CA PRO A 63 0.87 -11.88 5.10
C PRO A 63 0.29 -10.49 5.39
N GLN A 64 -1.04 -10.36 5.53
CA GLN A 64 -1.70 -9.11 5.92
C GLN A 64 -1.27 -8.63 7.30
N THR A 65 -1.24 -9.53 8.29
CA THR A 65 -0.79 -9.20 9.66
C THR A 65 0.68 -8.78 9.66
N ALA A 66 1.53 -9.51 8.93
CA ALA A 66 2.96 -9.18 8.82
C ALA A 66 3.18 -7.81 8.14
N ALA A 67 2.42 -7.51 7.08
CA ALA A 67 2.48 -6.22 6.40
C ALA A 67 2.07 -5.06 7.33
N LEU A 68 1.00 -5.22 8.10
CA LEU A 68 0.56 -4.24 9.09
C LEU A 68 1.65 -3.95 10.12
N GLU A 69 2.23 -4.97 10.76
CA GLU A 69 3.28 -4.81 11.77
C GLU A 69 4.49 -4.04 11.22
N MET A 70 4.87 -4.32 9.97
CA MET A 70 5.98 -3.64 9.31
C MET A 70 5.65 -2.18 8.98
N LEU A 71 4.46 -1.89 8.44
CA LEU A 71 4.03 -0.53 8.12
C LEU A 71 3.83 0.32 9.37
N GLU A 72 3.30 -0.26 10.45
CA GLU A 72 3.11 0.43 11.73
C GLU A 72 4.46 0.82 12.32
N LYS A 73 5.43 -0.12 12.32
CA LYS A 73 6.78 0.12 12.83
C LYS A 73 7.55 1.17 12.01
N ASP A 74 7.42 1.16 10.69
CA ASP A 74 8.09 2.09 9.78
C ASP A 74 7.46 3.50 9.80
N GLY A 75 6.13 3.56 9.82
CA GLY A 75 5.35 4.80 9.85
C GLY A 75 5.45 5.68 8.60
N GLY A 76 6.16 5.25 7.56
CA GLY A 76 6.39 6.01 6.33
C GLY A 76 5.12 6.20 5.51
N LEU A 77 4.27 5.17 5.43
CA LEU A 77 2.96 5.29 4.75
C LEU A 77 2.07 6.36 5.43
N LYS A 78 2.08 6.43 6.77
CA LYS A 78 1.36 7.46 7.52
C LYS A 78 1.91 8.85 7.23
N ARG A 79 3.23 9.04 7.27
CA ARG A 79 3.87 10.31 6.92
C ARG A 79 3.58 10.75 5.49
N ALA A 80 3.54 9.80 4.55
CA ALA A 80 3.18 10.07 3.16
C ALA A 80 1.72 10.53 3.03
N ALA A 81 0.79 9.87 3.72
CA ALA A 81 -0.62 10.25 3.76
C ALA A 81 -0.81 11.66 4.35
N GLU A 82 -0.16 11.97 5.47
CA GLU A 82 -0.16 13.29 6.11
C GLU A 82 0.41 14.39 5.19
N SER A 83 1.31 14.01 4.27
CA SER A 83 1.90 14.91 3.27
C SER A 83 1.04 15.06 2.01
N GLY A 84 -0.13 14.41 1.94
CA GLY A 84 -1.09 14.51 0.83
C GLY A 84 -0.93 13.47 -0.26
N ALA A 85 -0.16 12.39 -0.03
CA ALA A 85 -0.05 11.30 -0.99
C ALA A 85 -1.38 10.55 -1.18
N THR A 86 -1.62 10.02 -2.37
CA THR A 86 -2.78 9.17 -2.65
C THR A 86 -2.47 7.72 -2.28
N ILE A 87 -3.34 7.09 -1.50
CA ILE A 87 -3.26 5.64 -1.23
C ILE A 87 -4.34 4.93 -2.01
N PHE A 88 -3.95 3.98 -2.85
CA PHE A 88 -4.86 3.05 -3.52
C PHE A 88 -4.70 1.66 -2.90
N ALA A 89 -5.64 1.33 -2.02
CA ALA A 89 -5.63 0.11 -1.24
C ALA A 89 -6.78 -0.83 -1.64
N VAL A 90 -6.51 -2.13 -1.75
CA VAL A 90 -7.47 -3.16 -2.20
C VAL A 90 -7.54 -4.30 -1.20
N CYS A 91 -8.75 -4.77 -0.87
CA CYS A 91 -8.99 -5.91 0.02
C CYS A 91 -8.23 -5.77 1.36
N ALA A 92 -7.30 -6.69 1.67
CA ALA A 92 -6.43 -6.63 2.85
C ALA A 92 -5.73 -5.26 3.00
N GLY A 93 -5.23 -4.68 1.91
CA GLY A 93 -4.63 -3.35 1.93
C GLY A 93 -5.60 -2.28 2.45
N PHE A 94 -6.88 -2.36 2.09
CA PHE A 94 -7.88 -1.40 2.57
C PHE A 94 -8.14 -1.57 4.07
N GLN A 95 -8.20 -2.81 4.55
CA GLN A 95 -8.35 -3.11 5.98
C GLN A 95 -7.13 -2.65 6.79
N ILE A 96 -5.91 -2.83 6.27
CA ILE A 96 -4.67 -2.37 6.90
C ILE A 96 -4.70 -0.86 7.17
N ILE A 97 -5.17 -0.06 6.20
CA ILE A 97 -5.22 1.41 6.38
C ILE A 97 -6.43 1.89 7.19
N GLY A 98 -7.40 1.01 7.44
CA GLY A 98 -8.60 1.28 8.23
C GLY A 98 -8.34 1.35 9.73
N SER A 99 -9.42 1.39 10.50
CA SER A 99 -9.35 1.45 11.96
C SER A 99 -9.04 0.08 12.57
N THR A 100 -9.61 -0.98 12.00
CA THR A 100 -9.47 -2.34 12.52
C THR A 100 -9.53 -3.40 11.43
N LEU A 101 -8.99 -4.59 11.70
CA LEU A 101 -9.00 -5.73 10.79
C LEU A 101 -9.11 -7.05 11.56
N PRO A 102 -9.71 -8.10 10.97
CA PRO A 102 -9.84 -9.40 11.62
C PRO A 102 -8.48 -10.10 11.73
N ALA A 103 -8.26 -10.80 12.84
CA ALA A 103 -7.11 -11.67 13.08
C ALA A 103 -7.52 -13.15 12.96
N PRO A 104 -6.57 -14.06 12.64
CA PRO A 104 -6.85 -15.50 12.47
C PRO A 104 -7.50 -16.19 13.68
N ASN A 105 -7.32 -15.63 14.88
CA ASN A 105 -7.89 -16.16 16.12
C ASN A 105 -9.34 -15.67 16.38
N GLY A 106 -9.96 -14.97 15.42
CA GLY A 106 -11.31 -14.41 15.55
C GLY A 106 -11.39 -13.12 16.38
N LEU A 107 -10.26 -12.58 16.82
CA LEU A 107 -10.19 -11.25 17.43
C LEU A 107 -10.03 -10.18 16.35
N THR A 108 -10.13 -8.93 16.78
CA THR A 108 -9.83 -7.77 15.95
C THR A 108 -8.52 -7.14 16.40
N ILE A 109 -7.72 -6.66 15.46
CA ILE A 109 -6.50 -5.88 15.73
C ILE A 109 -6.65 -4.48 15.13
N ASP A 110 -5.89 -3.53 15.68
CA ASP A 110 -5.89 -2.14 15.22
C ASP A 110 -5.22 -2.05 13.85
N GLY A 111 -5.83 -1.32 12.92
CA GLY A 111 -5.20 -0.93 11.66
C GLY A 111 -4.33 0.31 11.84
N LEU A 112 -3.84 0.86 10.73
CA LEU A 112 -3.03 2.09 10.75
C LEU A 112 -3.83 3.35 11.09
N GLY A 113 -5.17 3.28 11.05
CA GLY A 113 -6.06 4.39 11.39
C GLY A 113 -5.95 5.58 10.45
N LEU A 114 -5.66 5.34 9.17
CA LEU A 114 -5.55 6.39 8.15
C LEU A 114 -6.93 6.79 7.59
N VAL A 115 -7.90 5.89 7.66
CA VAL A 115 -9.29 6.13 7.26
C VAL A 115 -10.26 5.57 8.31
N ASP A 116 -11.39 6.26 8.49
CA ASP A 116 -12.50 5.81 9.34
C ASP A 116 -13.32 4.74 8.58
N ALA A 117 -12.80 3.52 8.57
CA ALA A 117 -13.36 2.34 7.93
C ALA A 117 -13.07 1.07 8.74
#